data_AF-A0A937YYS8-F1
#
_entry.id   AF-A0A937YYS8-F1
#
_cell.length_a   1.000
_cell.length_b   1.000
_cell.length_c   1.000
_cell.angle_alpha   90.00
_cell.angle_beta   90.00
_cell.angle_gamma   90.00
#
_symmetry.space_group_name_H-M   'P 1'
#
loop_
_entity.id
_entity.type
_entity.pdbx_description
1 polymer ?
#
loop_
_entity_poly.entity_id
_entity_poly.type
_entity_poly.pdbx_seq_one_letter_code
_entity_poly.pdbx_strand_id
1 'polypeptide(L)'
;MAVVLRPKPGYAERLEALRATKLRHTREKQDLIGAMNHDDWALILPPLASRAVVQTISGSGVPITDVLIRGFEPESNHPSGGFFGPEACGRNFRRLLEAHPPYVDPHSSLLGGYCVNFNSYRKVGWKPELDCSHLAAEQRRYGLAPGIGAVQHFCQDLAIGLELGWGGLLDKL
;
A
#
# COMPACT_ATOMS: atom_id res chain seq x y z
N MET A 1 16.36 -38.28 -8.50
CA MET A 1 17.40 -37.24 -8.53
C MET A 1 17.59 -36.75 -7.10
N ALA A 2 18.81 -36.75 -6.57
CA ALA A 2 19.07 -36.26 -5.22
C ALA A 2 18.92 -34.73 -5.18
N VAL A 3 18.03 -34.22 -4.34
CA VAL A 3 17.91 -32.79 -4.07
C VAL A 3 19.16 -32.38 -3.30
N VAL A 4 20.09 -31.69 -3.97
CA VAL A 4 21.26 -31.09 -3.31
C VAL A 4 20.75 -29.90 -2.50
N LEU A 5 20.56 -30.11 -1.20
CA LEU A 5 20.22 -29.03 -0.28
C LEU A 5 21.43 -28.11 -0.16
N ARG A 6 21.30 -26.87 -0.66
CA ARG A 6 22.30 -25.83 -0.42
C ARG A 6 22.39 -25.57 1.10
N PRO A 7 23.60 -25.36 1.64
CA PRO A 7 23.76 -24.99 3.04
C PRO A 7 22.99 -23.70 3.34
N LYS A 8 22.36 -23.63 4.53
CA LYS A 8 21.60 -22.46 4.97
C LYS A 8 22.55 -21.26 5.09
N PRO A 9 22.25 -20.10 4.46
CA PRO A 9 23.14 -18.95 4.50
C PRO A 9 23.33 -18.42 5.92
N GLY A 10 24.53 -17.92 6.18
CA GLY A 10 24.89 -17.26 7.44
C GLY A 10 24.08 -15.97 7.67
N TYR A 11 24.19 -15.39 8.86
CA TYR A 11 23.49 -14.13 9.17
C TYR A 11 23.93 -12.97 8.24
N ALA A 12 25.24 -12.78 8.05
CA ALA A 12 25.77 -11.72 7.20
C ALA A 12 25.32 -11.86 5.73
N GLU A 13 25.32 -13.09 5.20
CA GLU A 13 24.89 -13.38 3.83
C GLU A 13 23.40 -13.08 3.63
N ARG A 14 22.55 -13.44 4.61
CA ARG A 14 21.12 -13.11 4.59
C ARG A 14 20.88 -11.61 4.64
N LEU A 15 21.63 -10.89 5.47
CA LEU A 15 21.53 -9.43 5.58
C LEU A 15 21.93 -8.75 4.26
N GLU A 16 23.01 -9.21 3.64
CA GLU A 16 23.46 -8.69 2.36
C GLU A 16 22.46 -8.97 1.23
N ALA A 17 21.89 -10.19 1.19
CA ALA A 17 20.84 -10.54 0.24
C ALA A 17 19.58 -9.67 0.42
N LEU A 18 19.15 -9.43 1.67
CA LEU A 18 18.04 -8.53 1.99
C LEU A 18 18.35 -7.10 1.51
N ARG A 19 19.55 -6.58 1.83
CA ARG A 19 20.00 -5.24 1.40
C ARG A 19 19.96 -5.10 -0.12
N ALA A 20 20.51 -6.08 -0.85
CA ALA A 20 20.50 -6.11 -2.31
C ALA A 20 19.07 -6.10 -2.87
N THR A 21 18.15 -6.86 -2.27
CA THR A 21 16.72 -6.85 -2.66
C THR A 21 16.07 -5.49 -2.43
N LYS A 22 16.28 -4.85 -1.27
CA LYS A 22 15.73 -3.52 -0.99
C LYS A 22 16.28 -2.47 -1.96
N LEU A 23 17.58 -2.47 -2.22
CA LEU A 23 18.20 -1.58 -3.21
C LEU A 23 17.64 -1.77 -4.62
N ARG A 24 17.39 -3.02 -5.03
CA ARG A 24 16.74 -3.33 -6.32
C ARG A 24 15.34 -2.72 -6.38
N HIS A 25 14.52 -2.90 -5.35
CA HIS A 25 13.16 -2.32 -5.33
C HIS A 25 13.18 -0.79 -5.31
N THR A 26 14.09 -0.17 -4.55
CA THR A 26 14.25 1.29 -4.54
C THR A 26 14.65 1.81 -5.92
N ARG A 27 15.61 1.16 -6.58
CA ARG A 27 16.03 1.53 -7.94
C ARG A 27 14.87 1.39 -8.93
N GLU A 28 14.19 0.25 -8.90
CA GLU A 28 13.05 0.01 -9.79
C GLU A 28 11.92 1.03 -9.61
N LYS A 29 11.64 1.43 -8.36
CA LYS A 29 10.74 2.55 -8.08
C LYS A 29 11.25 3.82 -8.71
N GLN A 30 12.47 4.24 -8.39
CA GLN A 30 13.03 5.52 -8.87
C GLN A 30 13.08 5.60 -10.40
N ASP A 31 13.39 4.49 -11.07
CA ASP A 31 13.42 4.41 -12.54
C ASP A 31 12.03 4.66 -13.16
N LEU A 32 10.95 4.27 -12.47
CA LEU A 32 9.57 4.36 -13.00
C LEU A 32 8.79 5.58 -12.49
N ILE A 33 8.86 5.89 -11.19
CA ILE A 33 8.06 6.94 -10.54
C ILE A 33 8.87 8.19 -10.21
N GLY A 34 10.18 8.17 -10.45
CA GLY A 34 11.10 9.27 -10.20
C GLY A 34 11.71 9.27 -8.80
N ALA A 35 12.64 10.19 -8.58
CA ALA A 35 13.25 10.40 -7.28
C ALA A 35 12.21 10.94 -6.28
N MET A 36 12.25 10.42 -5.05
CA MET A 36 11.33 10.80 -3.98
C MET A 36 12.11 11.59 -2.92
N ASN A 37 11.54 12.70 -2.43
CA ASN A 37 12.09 13.46 -1.29
C ASN A 37 11.30 13.24 0.01
N HIS A 38 10.43 12.23 0.02
CA HIS A 38 9.62 11.79 1.15
C HIS A 38 10.07 10.41 1.62
N ASP A 39 9.49 9.91 2.71
CA ASP A 39 9.78 8.58 3.23
C ASP A 39 9.61 7.51 2.13
N ASP A 40 10.58 6.60 2.05
CA ASP A 40 10.45 5.40 1.23
C ASP A 40 9.49 4.46 1.94
N TRP A 41 8.19 4.62 1.67
CA TRP A 41 7.20 3.61 2.01
C TRP A 41 7.69 2.33 1.36
N ALA A 42 7.89 1.27 2.15
CA ALA A 42 8.52 -0.01 1.76
C ALA A 42 7.72 -0.81 0.69
N LEU A 43 7.00 -0.09 -0.18
CA LEU A 43 6.29 -0.50 -1.36
C LEU A 43 7.21 -1.19 -2.36
N ILE A 44 6.66 -2.24 -2.95
CA ILE A 44 7.31 -3.07 -3.96
C ILE A 44 6.44 -2.93 -5.21
N LEU A 45 6.96 -2.46 -6.33
CA LEU A 45 6.09 -2.24 -7.49
C LEU A 45 5.36 -3.53 -7.90
N PRO A 46 4.11 -3.45 -8.39
CA PRO A 46 3.38 -4.62 -8.89
C PRO A 46 4.20 -5.35 -9.97
N PRO A 47 3.93 -6.63 -10.27
CA PRO A 47 4.52 -7.32 -11.40
C PRO A 47 4.44 -6.48 -12.68
N LEU A 48 5.50 -6.45 -13.49
CA LEU A 48 5.61 -5.62 -14.69
C LEU A 48 4.35 -5.68 -15.58
N ALA A 49 3.80 -6.87 -15.79
CA ALA A 49 2.62 -7.10 -16.62
C ALA A 49 1.32 -6.49 -16.06
N SER A 50 1.22 -6.26 -14.75
CA SER A 50 0.03 -5.72 -14.09
C SER A 50 0.16 -4.25 -13.69
N ARG A 51 1.23 -3.56 -14.10
CA ARG A 51 1.40 -2.12 -13.78
C ARG A 51 0.43 -1.25 -14.56
N ALA A 52 -0.18 -0.30 -13.85
CA ALA A 52 -0.88 0.85 -14.41
C ALA A 52 -0.36 2.12 -13.74
N VAL A 53 0.45 2.90 -14.48
CA VAL A 53 1.02 4.15 -13.96
C VAL A 53 -0.02 5.26 -13.99
N VAL A 54 -0.15 6.01 -12.91
CA VAL A 54 -1.11 7.11 -12.76
C VAL A 54 -0.45 8.35 -12.17
N GLN A 55 -1.01 9.52 -12.47
CA GLN A 55 -0.72 10.76 -11.74
C GLN A 55 -1.87 11.01 -10.78
N THR A 56 -1.58 11.22 -9.50
CA THR A 56 -2.60 11.40 -8.47
C THR A 56 -2.12 12.35 -7.36
N ILE A 57 -3.00 12.66 -6.41
CA ILE A 57 -2.68 13.42 -5.21
C ILE A 57 -2.52 12.45 -4.04
N SER A 58 -1.39 12.52 -3.36
CA SER A 58 -1.11 11.69 -2.19
C SER A 58 -2.05 12.02 -1.02
N GLY A 59 -2.05 11.17 0.01
CA GLY A 59 -2.78 11.44 1.26
C GLY A 59 -2.36 12.73 1.97
N SER A 60 -1.20 13.29 1.63
CA SER A 60 -0.68 14.56 2.15
C SER A 60 -0.95 15.75 1.23
N GLY A 61 -1.71 15.57 0.13
CA GLY A 61 -2.05 16.65 -0.78
C GLY A 61 -0.98 16.99 -1.83
N VAL A 62 0.03 16.12 -2.03
CA VAL A 62 1.14 16.37 -2.95
C VAL A 62 0.93 15.57 -4.25
N PRO A 63 1.16 16.16 -5.44
CA PRO A 63 1.15 15.40 -6.70
C PRO A 63 2.22 14.31 -6.72
N ILE A 64 1.84 13.10 -7.08
CA ILE A 64 2.73 11.94 -7.17
C ILE A 64 2.46 11.14 -8.44
N THR A 65 3.51 10.47 -8.92
CA THR A 65 3.37 9.34 -9.85
C THR A 65 3.22 8.07 -9.03
N ASP A 66 2.13 7.34 -9.21
CA ASP A 66 1.89 6.07 -8.51
C ASP A 66 1.66 4.93 -9.50
N VAL A 67 1.74 3.69 -9.01
CA VAL A 67 1.58 2.49 -9.82
C VAL A 67 0.51 1.60 -9.21
N LEU A 68 -0.57 1.42 -9.96
CA LEU A 68 -1.71 0.60 -9.59
C LEU A 68 -1.59 -0.82 -10.16
N ILE A 69 -2.42 -1.73 -9.65
CA ILE A 69 -2.69 -3.03 -10.24
C ILE A 69 -3.77 -2.84 -11.31
N ARG A 70 -3.39 -3.12 -12.56
CA ARG A 70 -4.26 -3.06 -13.72
C ARG A 70 -5.47 -3.98 -13.55
N GLY A 71 -6.65 -3.46 -13.85
CA GLY A 71 -7.89 -4.22 -13.82
C GLY A 71 -8.58 -4.29 -12.46
N PHE A 72 -7.98 -3.73 -11.40
CA PHE A 72 -8.66 -3.56 -10.12
C PHE A 72 -9.34 -2.18 -10.04
N GLU A 73 -10.64 -2.18 -9.74
CA GLU A 73 -11.41 -0.96 -9.49
C GLU A 73 -12.29 -1.12 -8.22
N PRO A 74 -12.28 -0.14 -7.29
CA PRO A 74 -13.19 -0.13 -6.16
C PRO A 74 -14.65 -0.03 -6.60
N GLU A 75 -15.53 -0.72 -5.87
CA GLU A 75 -16.98 -0.57 -5.99
C GLU A 75 -17.43 0.71 -5.29
N SER A 76 -18.17 1.54 -6.02
CA SER A 76 -18.79 2.74 -5.48
C SER A 76 -20.13 2.43 -4.84
N ASN A 77 -20.45 3.13 -3.74
CA ASN A 77 -21.78 3.14 -3.14
C ASN A 77 -22.45 4.52 -3.21
N HIS A 78 -22.00 5.38 -4.12
CA HIS A 78 -22.43 6.78 -4.19
C HIS A 78 -22.43 7.34 -5.62
N PRO A 79 -23.39 8.21 -5.99
CA PRO A 79 -23.42 8.82 -7.33
C PRO A 79 -22.16 9.61 -7.72
N SER A 80 -21.37 10.06 -6.74
CA SER A 80 -20.08 10.72 -7.00
C SER A 80 -18.98 9.78 -7.49
N GLY A 81 -19.22 8.46 -7.53
CA GLY A 81 -18.21 7.45 -7.83
C GLY A 81 -17.28 7.14 -6.66
N GLY A 82 -17.45 7.80 -5.50
CA GLY A 82 -16.74 7.50 -4.27
C GLY A 82 -17.30 6.28 -3.53
N PHE A 83 -16.59 5.83 -2.51
CA PHE A 83 -17.06 4.80 -1.57
C PHE A 83 -16.86 5.28 -0.14
N PHE A 84 -17.95 5.27 0.63
CA PHE A 84 -18.02 5.90 1.94
C PHE A 84 -18.54 4.93 3.01
N GLY A 85 -18.05 5.10 4.24
CA GLY A 85 -18.41 4.28 5.39
C GLY A 85 -17.47 3.08 5.58
N PRO A 86 -17.34 2.60 6.83
CA PRO A 86 -16.38 1.56 7.20
C PRO A 86 -16.60 0.25 6.43
N GLU A 87 -17.86 -0.11 6.20
CA GLU A 87 -18.24 -1.34 5.50
C GLU A 87 -17.79 -1.34 4.03
N ALA A 88 -18.07 -0.26 3.29
CA ALA A 88 -17.64 -0.11 1.90
C ALA A 88 -16.10 -0.03 1.78
N CYS A 89 -15.45 0.67 2.72
CA CYS A 89 -13.99 0.71 2.80
C CYS A 89 -13.40 -0.69 3.04
N GLY A 90 -13.95 -1.46 3.98
CA GLY A 90 -13.48 -2.82 4.30
C GLY A 90 -13.69 -3.79 3.13
N ARG A 91 -14.86 -3.76 2.47
CA ARG A 91 -15.12 -4.57 1.27
C ARG A 91 -14.12 -4.30 0.15
N ASN A 92 -13.91 -3.02 -0.19
CA ASN A 92 -12.96 -2.66 -1.25
C ASN A 92 -11.51 -2.97 -0.86
N PHE A 93 -11.15 -2.81 0.40
CA PHE A 93 -9.82 -3.20 0.89
C PHE A 93 -9.61 -4.70 0.76
N ARG A 94 -10.59 -5.53 1.15
CA ARG A 94 -10.55 -6.98 0.94
C ARG A 94 -10.38 -7.33 -0.54
N ARG A 95 -11.20 -6.77 -1.43
CA ARG A 95 -11.09 -7.02 -2.89
C ARG A 95 -9.72 -6.63 -3.43
N LEU A 96 -9.13 -5.54 -2.90
CA LEU A 96 -7.76 -5.14 -3.26
C LEU A 96 -6.74 -6.17 -2.79
N LEU A 97 -6.87 -6.70 -1.57
CA LEU A 97 -6.00 -7.76 -1.04
C LEU A 97 -6.12 -9.06 -1.86
N GLU A 98 -7.33 -9.43 -2.29
CA GLU A 98 -7.57 -10.58 -3.17
C GLU A 98 -6.92 -10.42 -4.56
N ALA A 99 -6.83 -9.19 -5.06
CA ALA A 99 -6.12 -8.86 -6.30
C ALA A 99 -4.61 -8.67 -6.10
N HIS A 100 -4.14 -8.64 -4.85
CA HIS A 100 -2.76 -8.31 -4.52
C HIS A 100 -1.84 -9.52 -4.74
N PRO A 101 -0.78 -9.39 -5.55
CA PRO A 101 0.19 -10.46 -5.70
C PRO A 101 0.83 -10.76 -4.34
N PRO A 102 0.83 -12.03 -3.87
CA PRO A 102 1.54 -12.38 -2.65
C PRO A 102 3.03 -12.15 -2.85
N TYR A 103 3.67 -11.58 -1.82
CA TYR A 103 5.11 -11.34 -1.83
C TYR A 103 5.72 -11.87 -0.53
N VAL A 104 6.77 -12.68 -0.66
CA VAL A 104 7.58 -13.18 0.45
C VAL A 104 9.04 -13.01 0.11
N ASP A 105 9.77 -12.31 0.98
CA ASP A 105 11.23 -12.27 0.94
C ASP A 105 11.78 -13.26 1.98
N PRO A 106 12.47 -14.33 1.58
CA PRO A 106 12.97 -15.36 2.51
C PRO A 106 14.03 -14.84 3.49
N HIS A 107 14.56 -13.63 3.27
CA HIS A 107 15.52 -12.98 4.15
C HIS A 107 14.91 -11.85 4.99
N SER A 108 13.66 -11.46 4.73
CA SER A 108 12.99 -10.44 5.52
C SER A 108 12.34 -11.03 6.76
N SER A 109 12.42 -10.29 7.86
CA SER A 109 11.69 -10.59 9.10
C SER A 109 10.22 -10.15 9.07
N LEU A 110 9.78 -9.48 8.00
CA LEU A 110 8.40 -9.05 7.80
C LEU A 110 7.76 -9.89 6.69
N LEU A 111 6.54 -10.40 6.92
CA LEU A 111 5.74 -11.08 5.89
C LEU A 111 5.04 -10.04 5.04
N GLY A 112 4.91 -10.33 3.76
CA GLY A 112 4.12 -9.51 2.86
C GLY A 112 4.87 -8.26 2.39
N GLY A 113 4.22 -7.58 1.47
CA GLY A 113 4.64 -6.29 0.94
C GLY A 113 3.43 -5.67 0.28
N TYR A 114 3.27 -4.36 0.44
CA TYR A 114 2.25 -3.63 -0.29
C TYR A 114 2.83 -3.19 -1.62
N CYS A 115 2.08 -3.42 -2.69
CA CYS A 115 2.48 -3.04 -4.03
C CYS A 115 1.86 -1.74 -4.52
N VAL A 116 0.82 -1.26 -3.84
CA VAL A 116 0.03 -0.10 -4.27
C VAL A 116 -0.43 0.70 -3.07
N ASN A 117 -0.69 1.98 -3.27
CA ASN A 117 -1.40 2.80 -2.30
C ASN A 117 -2.92 2.70 -2.53
N PHE A 118 -3.68 2.30 -1.51
CA PHE A 118 -5.14 2.18 -1.66
C PHE A 118 -5.83 3.52 -1.92
N ASN A 119 -5.26 4.63 -1.44
CA ASN A 119 -5.81 5.96 -1.69
C ASN A 119 -5.74 6.37 -3.16
N SER A 120 -4.79 5.83 -3.92
CA SER A 120 -4.64 6.15 -5.34
C SER A 120 -5.78 5.60 -6.21
N TYR A 121 -6.63 4.72 -5.65
CA TYR A 121 -7.87 4.26 -6.28
C TYR A 121 -9.09 5.09 -5.88
N ARG A 122 -8.97 6.03 -4.92
CA ARG A 122 -10.10 6.86 -4.47
C ARG A 122 -10.32 8.02 -5.43
N LYS A 123 -11.49 8.02 -6.09
CA LYS A 123 -11.93 9.11 -6.96
C LYS A 123 -12.44 10.33 -6.18
N VAL A 124 -13.11 10.08 -5.06
CA VAL A 124 -13.66 11.12 -4.18
C VAL A 124 -13.34 10.77 -2.74
N GLY A 125 -12.55 11.61 -2.07
CA GLY A 125 -12.06 11.38 -0.70
C GLY A 125 -13.04 11.80 0.40
N TRP A 126 -13.96 12.72 0.10
CA TRP A 126 -14.92 13.24 1.08
C TRP A 126 -16.35 13.22 0.53
N LYS A 127 -17.29 12.86 1.39
CA LYS A 127 -18.70 12.72 0.99
C LYS A 127 -19.29 14.10 0.70
N PRO A 128 -19.82 14.38 -0.52
CA PRO A 128 -20.25 15.73 -0.90
C PRO A 128 -21.32 16.35 0.01
N GLU A 129 -22.18 15.54 0.60
CA GLU A 129 -23.23 15.99 1.53
C GLU A 129 -22.68 16.50 2.86
N LEU A 130 -21.43 16.19 3.20
CA LEU A 130 -20.73 16.68 4.39
C LEU A 130 -19.93 17.94 4.06
N ASP A 131 -20.59 18.94 3.45
CA ASP A 131 -19.93 20.18 3.05
C ASP A 131 -19.39 20.95 4.27
N CYS A 132 -18.10 21.28 4.20
CA CYS A 132 -17.37 22.03 5.22
C CYS A 132 -16.77 23.32 4.66
N SER A 133 -17.26 23.79 3.50
CA SER A 133 -16.79 25.02 2.83
C SER A 133 -16.82 26.26 3.73
N HIS A 134 -17.78 26.33 4.66
CA HIS A 134 -17.91 27.39 5.65
C HIS A 134 -16.68 27.55 6.57
N LEU A 135 -15.85 26.51 6.74
CA LEU A 135 -14.62 26.55 7.54
C LEU A 135 -13.41 27.08 6.77
N ALA A 136 -13.50 27.21 5.44
CA ALA A 136 -12.33 27.48 4.60
C ALA A 136 -11.67 28.84 4.88
N ALA A 137 -12.45 29.85 5.29
CA ALA A 137 -11.91 31.16 5.65
C ALA A 137 -11.07 31.10 6.94
N GLU A 138 -11.54 30.37 7.96
CA GLU A 138 -10.82 30.19 9.22
C GLU A 138 -9.59 29.31 9.06
N GLN A 139 -9.71 28.21 8.30
CA GLN A 139 -8.58 27.33 7.99
C GLN A 139 -7.44 28.11 7.31
N ARG A 140 -7.76 29.01 6.36
CA ARG A 140 -6.76 29.89 5.74
C ARG A 140 -6.20 30.92 6.72
N ARG A 141 -7.07 31.57 7.51
CA ARG A 141 -6.66 32.59 8.49
C ARG A 141 -5.64 32.05 9.49
N TYR A 142 -5.81 30.80 9.92
CA TYR A 142 -4.99 30.17 10.96
C TYR A 142 -3.99 29.13 10.43
N GLY A 143 -3.90 28.94 9.11
CA GLY A 143 -2.98 27.96 8.52
C GLY A 143 -3.26 26.51 8.92
N LEU A 144 -4.53 26.13 9.08
CA LEU A 144 -4.94 24.81 9.57
C LEU A 144 -4.96 23.76 8.45
N ALA A 145 -4.44 22.57 8.73
CA ALA A 145 -4.68 21.36 7.96
C ALA A 145 -5.81 20.55 8.62
N PRO A 146 -7.07 20.62 8.14
CA PRO A 146 -8.25 20.30 8.95
C PRO A 146 -8.55 18.80 9.11
N GLY A 147 -7.80 17.90 8.47
CA GLY A 147 -8.09 16.46 8.48
C GLY A 147 -9.43 16.04 7.84
N ILE A 148 -10.24 16.99 7.38
CA ILE A 148 -11.48 16.74 6.63
C ILE A 148 -11.09 16.07 5.31
N GLY A 149 -11.68 14.91 5.01
CA GLY A 149 -11.26 14.10 3.87
C GLY A 149 -10.07 13.19 4.13
N ALA A 150 -9.41 13.27 5.30
CA ALA A 150 -8.32 12.38 5.65
C ALA A 150 -8.83 10.95 5.89
N VAL A 151 -7.92 9.99 5.76
CA VAL A 151 -8.23 8.57 5.87
C VAL A 151 -7.78 7.99 7.20
N GLN A 152 -8.48 6.96 7.64
CA GLN A 152 -8.11 6.17 8.81
C GLN A 152 -7.08 5.11 8.42
N HIS A 153 -6.22 4.71 9.35
CA HIS A 153 -5.37 3.54 9.21
C HIS A 153 -6.17 2.26 9.49
N PHE A 154 -5.91 1.19 8.72
CA PHE A 154 -6.38 -0.14 9.07
C PHE A 154 -5.48 -0.72 10.16
N CYS A 155 -6.08 -1.30 11.19
CA CYS A 155 -5.35 -2.14 12.12
C CYS A 155 -5.16 -3.52 11.49
N GLN A 156 -3.95 -4.08 11.54
CA GLN A 156 -3.77 -5.48 11.19
C GLN A 156 -4.61 -6.39 12.11
N ASP A 157 -4.95 -7.58 11.61
CA ASP A 157 -5.45 -8.63 12.47
C ASP A 157 -4.32 -9.05 13.43
N LEU A 158 -4.41 -8.61 14.69
CA LEU A 158 -3.42 -8.96 15.71
C LEU A 158 -3.61 -10.40 16.19
N ALA A 159 -4.82 -10.94 16.12
CA ALA A 159 -5.13 -12.27 16.61
C ALA A 159 -4.40 -13.33 15.77
N ILE A 160 -4.48 -13.24 14.44
CA ILE A 160 -3.78 -14.18 13.55
C ILE A 160 -2.27 -14.20 13.80
N GLY A 161 -1.66 -13.04 14.07
CA GLY A 161 -0.24 -12.94 14.37
C GLY A 161 0.15 -13.58 15.71
N LEU A 162 -0.69 -13.38 16.74
CA LEU A 162 -0.47 -13.95 18.08
C LEU A 162 -0.76 -15.46 18.14
N GLU A 163 -1.76 -15.95 17.41
CA GLU A 163 -2.19 -17.34 17.43
C GLU A 163 -1.30 -18.25 16.58
N LEU A 164 -0.93 -17.81 15.37
CA LEU A 164 -0.20 -18.65 14.42
C LEU A 164 1.31 -18.43 14.48
N GLY A 165 1.75 -17.23 14.86
CA GLY A 165 3.13 -16.79 14.69
C GLY A 165 3.61 -16.94 13.25
N TRP A 166 4.93 -16.86 13.05
CA TRP A 166 5.52 -16.99 11.71
C TRP A 166 5.35 -18.40 11.12
N GLY A 167 5.56 -19.44 11.93
CA GLY A 167 5.48 -20.83 11.48
C GLY A 167 4.08 -21.21 10.98
N GLY A 168 3.04 -20.90 11.76
CA GLY A 168 1.67 -21.23 11.38
C GLY A 168 1.14 -20.42 10.20
N LEU A 169 1.71 -19.24 9.92
CA LEU A 169 1.42 -18.49 8.69
C LEU A 169 2.07 -19.16 7.46
N LEU A 170 3.32 -19.62 7.58
CA LEU A 170 3.99 -20.33 6.49
C LEU A 170 3.30 -21.64 6.13
N ASP A 171 2.74 -22.37 7.11
CA ASP A 171 2.03 -23.62 6.87
C ASP A 171 0.71 -23.44 6.07
N LYS A 172 0.25 -22.20 5.85
CA LYS A 172 -0.96 -21.86 5.09
C LYS A 172 -0.70 -21.46 3.63
N LEU A 173 0.55 -21.36 3.20
CA LEU A 173 0.97 -20.99 1.83
C LEU A 173 1.30 -22.23 1.00
#